data_AF-A0A1I4EP11-F1
#
_entry.id   AF-A0A1I4EP11-F1
#
_cell.length_a   1.000
_cell.length_b   1.000
_cell.length_c   1.000
_cell.angle_alpha   90.00
_cell.angle_beta   90.00
_cell.angle_gamma   90.00
#
_symmetry.space_group_name_H-M   'P 1'
#
loop_
_entity.id
_entity.type
_entity.pdbx_description
1 polymer ?
#
loop_
_entity_poly.entity_id
_entity_poly.type
_entity_poly.pdbx_seq_one_letter_code
_entity_poly.pdbx_strand_id
1 'polypeptide(L)'
;MTSDTDDADIESIDGIGPKTADTLREAGIDTVGDLRTMERTDLYDIEGIGAATASQLLAVVDGDDAEANEGDDGSADESNDADENDADDADEDSDDTATTTNTESSGAPGLIEIRNETVELAPELISRDLDGVIEVTKRGDEWVAVVEMIERKSVPDTQDILGRYEIEFDEAGTLTGYRRVNRYRRTESNPDEF
;
A
#
# COMPACT_ATOMS: atom_id res chain seq x y z
N MET A 1 38.97 2.71 -10.75
CA MET A 1 38.37 4.05 -10.88
C MET A 1 36.87 3.87 -10.77
N THR A 2 36.39 3.44 -9.60
CA THR A 2 34.96 3.23 -9.32
C THR A 2 34.45 4.18 -8.23
N SER A 3 35.39 4.79 -7.49
CA SER A 3 35.13 5.64 -6.32
C SER A 3 34.36 6.93 -6.59
N ASP A 4 34.25 7.38 -7.84
CA ASP A 4 33.53 8.65 -8.12
C ASP A 4 32.00 8.49 -7.95
N THR A 5 31.49 7.25 -8.04
CA THR A 5 30.07 6.96 -7.87
C THR A 5 29.71 6.64 -6.43
N ASP A 6 30.62 6.07 -5.65
CA ASP A 6 30.33 5.68 -4.26
C ASP A 6 30.23 6.90 -3.34
N ASP A 7 31.03 7.95 -3.56
CA ASP A 7 30.94 9.23 -2.83
C ASP A 7 29.80 10.15 -3.32
N ALA A 8 29.01 9.72 -4.31
CA ALA A 8 27.93 10.54 -4.85
C ALA A 8 26.74 10.61 -3.88
N ASP A 9 26.16 11.80 -3.75
CA ASP A 9 24.96 12.02 -2.94
C ASP A 9 23.81 11.13 -3.40
N ILE A 10 23.07 10.59 -2.44
CA ILE A 10 21.93 9.70 -2.71
C ILE A 10 20.80 10.39 -3.50
N GLU A 11 20.68 11.71 -3.41
CA GLU A 11 19.73 12.54 -4.19
C GLU A 11 20.08 12.62 -5.68
N SER A 12 21.29 12.21 -6.07
CA SER A 12 21.70 12.16 -7.48
C SER A 12 21.15 10.91 -8.20
N ILE A 13 20.62 9.94 -7.46
CA ILE A 13 20.00 8.74 -8.02
C ILE A 13 18.64 9.10 -8.62
N ASP A 14 18.41 8.69 -9.87
CA ASP A 14 17.14 8.92 -10.56
C ASP A 14 15.98 8.21 -9.83
N GLY A 15 14.95 8.99 -9.49
CA GLY A 15 13.82 8.50 -8.68
C GLY A 15 13.95 8.75 -7.18
N ILE A 16 15.07 9.30 -6.69
CA ILE A 16 15.24 9.66 -5.28
C ILE A 16 14.86 11.11 -5.05
N GLY A 17 13.74 11.28 -4.37
CA GLY A 17 13.26 12.58 -3.93
C GLY A 17 13.95 13.04 -2.65
N PRO A 18 13.86 14.35 -2.33
CA PRO A 18 14.49 14.92 -1.14
C PRO A 18 14.00 14.29 0.16
N LYS A 19 12.76 13.76 0.20
CA LYS A 19 12.22 13.04 1.36
C LYS A 19 12.93 11.72 1.62
N THR A 20 13.07 10.89 0.59
CA THR A 20 13.75 9.58 0.69
C THR A 20 15.22 9.76 1.05
N ALA A 21 15.86 10.78 0.49
CA ALA A 21 17.24 11.10 0.85
C ALA A 21 17.41 11.59 2.28
N ASP A 22 16.44 12.35 2.82
CA ASP A 22 16.46 12.75 4.22
C ASP A 22 16.35 11.53 5.13
N THR A 23 15.41 10.63 4.84
CA THR A 23 15.21 9.37 5.57
C THR A 23 16.45 8.46 5.54
N LEU A 24 17.11 8.33 4.37
CA LEU A 24 18.36 7.58 4.24
C LEU A 24 19.49 8.24 5.04
N ARG A 25 19.58 9.56 5.01
CA ARG A 25 20.57 10.34 5.77
C ARG A 25 20.35 10.22 7.28
N GLU A 26 19.10 10.17 7.73
CA GLU A 26 18.73 9.90 9.13
C GLU A 26 19.15 8.48 9.57
N ALA A 27 19.10 7.51 8.66
CA ALA A 27 19.63 6.16 8.86
C ALA A 27 21.17 6.06 8.76
N GLY A 28 21.85 7.17 8.49
CA GLY A 28 23.32 7.22 8.35
C GLY A 28 23.83 6.81 6.98
N ILE A 29 22.99 6.91 5.94
CA ILE A 29 23.30 6.57 4.55
C ILE A 29 23.28 7.88 3.75
N ASP A 30 24.42 8.55 3.71
CA ASP A 30 24.58 9.82 3.01
C ASP A 30 24.98 9.65 1.53
N THR A 31 25.63 8.53 1.19
CA THR A 31 26.15 8.30 -0.17
C THR A 31 25.65 7.00 -0.80
N VAL A 32 25.79 6.91 -2.13
CA VAL A 32 25.50 5.68 -2.90
C VAL A 32 26.33 4.49 -2.40
N GLY A 33 27.57 4.75 -1.96
CA GLY A 33 28.46 3.73 -1.40
C GLY A 33 27.91 3.11 -0.11
N ASP A 34 27.39 3.94 0.79
CA ASP A 34 26.78 3.46 2.04
C ASP A 34 25.56 2.57 1.76
N LEU A 35 24.73 2.96 0.78
CA LEU A 35 23.56 2.20 0.39
C LEU A 35 23.92 0.82 -0.19
N ARG A 36 25.03 0.70 -0.92
CA ARG A 36 25.54 -0.59 -1.42
C ARG A 36 26.02 -1.52 -0.32
N THR A 37 26.49 -0.97 0.79
CA THR A 37 27.02 -1.74 1.91
C THR A 37 25.95 -2.19 2.90
N MET A 38 24.76 -1.58 2.84
CA MET A 38 23.60 -1.94 3.65
C MET A 38 22.87 -3.16 3.06
N GLU A 39 22.31 -4.02 3.91
CA GLU A 39 21.53 -5.16 3.44
C GLU A 39 20.13 -4.73 2.99
N ARG A 40 19.58 -5.43 2.00
CA ARG A 40 18.27 -5.13 1.43
C ARG A 40 17.19 -5.08 2.51
N THR A 41 17.26 -5.97 3.50
CA THR A 41 16.31 -6.06 4.61
C THR A 41 16.36 -4.82 5.51
N ASP A 42 17.56 -4.31 5.80
CA ASP A 42 17.74 -3.10 6.62
C ASP A 42 17.17 -1.87 5.91
N LEU A 43 17.26 -1.81 4.58
CA LEU A 43 16.68 -0.72 3.78
C LEU A 43 15.15 -0.68 3.86
N TYR A 44 14.49 -1.84 3.98
CA TYR A 44 13.03 -1.94 4.13
C TYR A 44 12.56 -1.64 5.56
N ASP A 45 13.44 -1.76 6.56
CA ASP A 45 13.13 -1.47 7.97
C ASP A 45 13.14 0.05 8.27
N ILE A 46 13.69 0.87 7.35
CA ILE A 46 13.74 2.32 7.52
C ILE A 46 12.34 2.92 7.37
N GLU A 47 11.83 3.46 8.47
CA GLU A 47 10.56 4.17 8.55
C GLU A 47 10.47 5.29 7.50
N GLY A 48 9.52 5.18 6.57
CA GLY A 48 9.33 6.13 5.47
C GLY A 48 9.88 5.69 4.11
N ILE A 49 10.58 4.54 4.03
CA ILE A 49 11.00 3.94 2.75
C ILE A 49 10.07 2.77 2.40
N GLY A 50 9.06 3.05 1.59
CA GLY A 50 8.17 2.00 1.09
C GLY A 50 8.89 0.99 0.20
N ALA A 51 8.37 -0.25 0.15
CA ALA A 51 8.98 -1.34 -0.61
C ALA A 51 9.21 -1.03 -2.10
N ALA A 52 8.34 -0.20 -2.69
CA ALA A 52 8.48 0.29 -4.05
C ALA A 52 9.73 1.18 -4.23
N THR A 53 9.99 2.09 -3.28
CA THR A 53 11.14 3.01 -3.31
C THR A 53 12.44 2.27 -3.04
N ALA A 54 12.45 1.34 -2.08
CA ALA A 54 13.61 0.49 -1.80
C ALA A 54 13.98 -0.39 -3.02
N SER A 55 12.97 -0.95 -3.71
CA SER A 55 13.19 -1.71 -4.95
C SER A 55 13.78 -0.83 -6.07
N GLN A 56 13.30 0.42 -6.19
CA GLN A 56 13.80 1.39 -7.15
C GLN A 56 15.27 1.78 -6.86
N LEU A 57 15.59 2.06 -5.60
CA LEU A 57 16.94 2.35 -5.11
C LEU A 57 17.90 1.23 -5.48
N LEU A 58 17.51 -0.01 -5.17
CA LEU A 58 18.31 -1.19 -5.44
C LEU A 58 18.55 -1.39 -6.93
N ALA A 59 17.51 -1.23 -7.76
CA ALA A 59 17.60 -1.41 -9.21
C ALA A 59 18.58 -0.43 -9.88
N VAL A 60 18.72 0.79 -9.35
CA VAL A 60 19.65 1.80 -9.88
C VAL A 60 21.06 1.58 -9.35
N VAL A 61 21.20 1.17 -8.09
CA VAL A 61 22.49 1.00 -7.41
C VAL A 61 23.22 -0.28 -7.81
N ASP A 62 22.47 -1.37 -8.02
CA ASP A 62 22.95 -2.66 -8.55
C ASP A 62 23.08 -2.65 -10.10
N GLY A 63 22.99 -1.48 -10.74
CA GLY A 63 22.97 -1.27 -12.18
C GLY A 63 23.48 -2.43 -13.04
N ASP A 64 22.53 -3.07 -13.74
CA ASP A 64 22.76 -4.08 -14.77
C ASP A 64 23.37 -5.42 -14.27
N ASP A 65 22.63 -6.17 -13.45
CA ASP A 65 22.71 -7.64 -13.44
C ASP A 65 21.34 -8.22 -13.05
N ALA A 66 20.39 -8.10 -13.97
CA ALA A 66 19.17 -8.89 -13.96
C ALA A 66 19.50 -10.31 -14.44
N GLU A 67 20.21 -11.10 -13.62
CA GLU A 67 20.24 -12.55 -13.78
C GLU A 67 19.17 -13.14 -12.86
N ALA A 68 18.09 -13.58 -13.50
CA ALA A 68 17.12 -14.48 -12.90
C ALA A 68 17.84 -15.72 -12.34
N ASN A 69 17.56 -16.09 -11.10
CA ASN A 69 17.83 -17.45 -10.64
C ASN A 69 16.57 -18.04 -9.99
N GLU A 70 15.85 -18.82 -10.79
CA GLU A 70 14.93 -19.85 -10.32
C GLU A 70 15.76 -21.07 -9.84
N GLY A 71 15.36 -21.66 -8.70
CA GLY A 71 15.87 -22.94 -8.16
C GLY A 71 16.90 -22.77 -7.05
N ASP A 72 16.98 -23.59 -6.01
CA ASP A 72 16.48 -24.94 -5.75
C ASP A 72 16.83 -25.30 -4.28
N ASP A 73 16.06 -26.20 -3.70
CA ASP A 73 16.32 -27.12 -2.58
C ASP A 73 17.63 -27.01 -1.75
N GLY A 74 17.49 -26.99 -0.42
CA GLY A 74 18.61 -27.35 0.48
C GLY A 74 18.31 -27.31 1.98
N SER A 75 17.71 -28.38 2.48
CA SER A 75 17.40 -28.73 3.88
C SER A 75 18.51 -28.51 4.94
N ALA A 76 18.12 -28.00 6.12
CA ALA A 76 18.68 -28.31 7.46
C ALA A 76 17.74 -27.70 8.52
N ASP A 77 16.75 -28.44 9.04
CA ASP A 77 16.83 -29.18 10.31
C ASP A 77 17.74 -28.54 11.37
N GLU A 78 17.15 -27.72 12.24
CA GLU A 78 17.49 -27.73 13.66
C GLU A 78 16.21 -27.59 14.48
N SER A 79 15.94 -28.65 15.24
CA SER A 79 14.86 -28.77 16.20
C SER A 79 15.07 -27.80 17.36
N ASN A 80 14.02 -27.10 17.80
CA ASN A 80 13.88 -26.80 19.23
C ASN A 80 12.42 -26.73 19.64
N ASP A 81 12.10 -27.60 20.58
CA ASP A 81 10.83 -27.79 21.27
C ASP A 81 10.38 -26.57 22.10
N ALA A 82 9.06 -26.40 22.12
CA ALA A 82 8.19 -25.98 23.22
C ALA A 82 8.40 -24.61 23.90
N ASP A 83 7.37 -23.75 23.84
CA ASP A 83 6.61 -23.36 25.04
C ASP A 83 5.24 -22.76 24.66
N GLU A 84 4.18 -23.18 25.36
CA GLU A 84 2.83 -22.65 25.30
C GLU A 84 2.65 -21.54 26.36
N ASN A 85 2.17 -20.36 25.95
CA ASN A 85 1.33 -19.42 26.74
C ASN A 85 0.87 -18.31 25.77
N ASP A 86 -0.40 -18.23 25.38
CA ASP A 86 -1.58 -17.77 26.12
C ASP A 86 -1.64 -16.25 26.34
N ALA A 87 -2.72 -15.70 25.78
CA ALA A 87 -3.43 -14.46 26.06
C ALA A 87 -2.97 -13.12 25.47
N ASP A 88 -3.96 -12.49 24.81
CA ASP A 88 -4.24 -11.04 24.70
C ASP A 88 -3.21 -10.18 23.95
N ASP A 89 -3.55 -9.16 23.17
CA ASP A 89 -4.77 -8.48 22.77
C ASP A 89 -4.28 -7.36 21.83
N ALA A 90 -5.10 -7.05 20.84
CA ALA A 90 -5.18 -5.75 20.17
C ALA A 90 -4.08 -5.25 19.21
N ASP A 91 -4.64 -4.61 18.19
CA ASP A 91 -4.16 -3.49 17.40
C ASP A 91 -3.38 -3.80 16.10
N GLU A 92 -4.21 -3.85 15.05
CA GLU A 92 -3.92 -3.42 13.68
C GLU A 92 -3.24 -2.05 13.67
N ASP A 93 -2.08 -1.95 13.03
CA ASP A 93 -1.63 -0.70 12.43
C ASP A 93 -1.01 -1.01 11.06
N SER A 94 -1.87 -1.08 10.05
CA SER A 94 -1.47 -0.90 8.65
C SER A 94 -1.34 0.59 8.39
N ASP A 95 -0.17 1.16 8.69
CA ASP A 95 0.16 2.54 8.37
C ASP A 95 0.74 2.63 6.95
N ASP A 96 -0.13 2.53 5.94
CA ASP A 96 0.19 2.97 4.58
C ASP A 96 -0.14 4.46 4.47
N THR A 97 0.73 5.30 5.02
CA THR A 97 0.52 6.75 4.99
C THR A 97 1.17 7.35 3.74
N ALA A 98 0.46 7.19 2.62
CA ALA A 98 0.57 8.08 1.48
C ALA A 98 0.10 9.50 1.84
N THR A 99 0.93 10.30 2.52
CA THR A 99 0.70 11.75 2.66
C THR A 99 1.48 12.52 1.60
N THR A 100 0.86 12.61 0.43
CA THR A 100 0.96 13.81 -0.39
C THR A 100 -0.39 14.50 -0.34
N THR A 101 -0.46 15.64 0.34
CA THR A 101 -0.96 16.89 -0.27
C THR A 101 -0.94 18.00 0.77
N ASN A 102 0.05 18.88 0.64
CA ASN A 102 -0.15 20.27 0.97
C ASN A 102 -0.44 20.97 -0.37
N THR A 103 -1.67 21.39 -0.61
CA THR A 103 -2.01 22.56 -1.43
C THR A 103 -3.48 22.84 -1.20
N GLU A 104 -3.74 23.91 -0.46
CA GLU A 104 -5.00 24.64 -0.51
C GLU A 104 -5.27 25.03 -1.97
N SER A 105 -6.07 24.25 -2.67
CA SER A 105 -6.66 24.63 -3.95
C SER A 105 -8.17 24.65 -3.77
N SER A 106 -8.75 25.84 -3.74
CA SER A 106 -10.14 26.02 -4.17
C SER A 106 -10.23 25.55 -5.63
N GLY A 107 -10.55 24.27 -5.81
CA GLY A 107 -10.57 23.53 -7.07
C GLY A 107 -11.22 22.17 -6.87
N ALA A 108 -11.57 21.50 -7.97
CA ALA A 108 -12.22 20.18 -7.95
C ALA A 108 -11.41 19.15 -7.11
N PRO A 109 -12.08 18.23 -6.40
CA PRO A 109 -11.46 17.28 -5.49
C PRO A 109 -10.48 16.36 -6.20
N GLY A 110 -9.41 16.00 -5.48
CA GLY A 110 -8.43 15.01 -5.94
C GLY A 110 -8.86 13.57 -5.65
N LEU A 111 -8.19 12.60 -6.28
CA LEU A 111 -8.42 11.15 -6.07
C LEU A 111 -8.39 10.76 -4.58
N ILE A 112 -7.38 11.26 -3.85
CA ILE A 112 -7.19 10.96 -2.42
C ILE A 112 -8.33 11.54 -1.58
N GLU A 113 -8.82 12.72 -1.94
CA GLU A 113 -9.94 13.37 -1.25
C GLU A 113 -11.22 12.53 -1.41
N ILE A 114 -11.54 12.10 -2.64
CA ILE A 114 -12.68 11.22 -2.90
C ILE A 114 -12.54 9.87 -2.19
N ARG A 115 -11.33 9.29 -2.15
CA ARG A 115 -11.08 8.05 -1.41
C ARG A 115 -11.39 8.22 0.08
N ASN A 116 -10.85 9.26 0.70
CA ASN A 116 -11.03 9.51 2.13
C ASN A 116 -12.51 9.77 2.44
N GLU A 117 -13.16 10.60 1.63
CA GLU A 117 -14.59 10.87 1.77
C GLU A 117 -15.44 9.60 1.58
N THR A 118 -15.04 8.70 0.68
CA THR A 118 -15.68 7.38 0.52
C THR A 118 -15.54 6.53 1.79
N VAL A 119 -14.35 6.47 2.39
CA VAL A 119 -14.09 5.70 3.62
C VAL A 119 -14.93 6.23 4.78
N GLU A 120 -15.06 7.55 4.90
CA GLU A 120 -15.84 8.19 5.95
C GLU A 120 -17.35 8.01 5.75
N LEU A 121 -17.86 8.21 4.53
CA LEU A 121 -19.29 8.22 4.25
C LEU A 121 -19.91 6.84 4.05
N ALA A 122 -19.16 5.87 3.48
CA ALA A 122 -19.74 4.57 3.11
C ALA A 122 -20.35 3.79 4.30
N PRO A 123 -19.71 3.70 5.48
CA PRO A 123 -20.29 3.01 6.63
C PRO A 123 -21.60 3.65 7.10
N GLU A 124 -21.65 4.98 7.14
CA GLU A 124 -22.85 5.72 7.56
C GLU A 124 -23.98 5.58 6.54
N LEU A 125 -23.66 5.73 5.25
CA LEU A 125 -24.61 5.66 4.14
C LEU A 125 -25.28 4.29 4.03
N ILE A 126 -24.50 3.22 4.18
CA ILE A 126 -24.94 1.84 3.94
C ILE A 126 -25.31 1.14 5.27
N SER A 127 -24.98 1.76 6.41
CA SER A 127 -25.18 1.22 7.77
C SER A 127 -24.57 -0.16 7.97
N ARG A 128 -23.33 -0.33 7.47
CA ARG A 128 -22.56 -1.58 7.49
C ARG A 128 -21.08 -1.27 7.65
N ASP A 129 -20.33 -2.25 8.13
CA ASP A 129 -18.87 -2.15 8.18
C ASP A 129 -18.30 -2.13 6.75
N LEU A 130 -17.39 -1.19 6.51
CA LEU A 130 -16.58 -1.16 5.28
C LEU A 130 -15.50 -2.24 5.40
N ASP A 131 -15.37 -3.08 4.37
CA ASP A 131 -14.27 -4.02 4.24
C ASP A 131 -13.08 -3.35 3.55
N GLY A 132 -13.34 -2.57 2.50
CA GLY A 132 -12.31 -1.81 1.80
C GLY A 132 -12.81 -1.04 0.58
N VAL A 133 -11.95 -0.16 0.05
CA VAL A 133 -12.15 0.54 -1.22
C VAL A 133 -11.42 -0.21 -2.33
N ILE A 134 -12.14 -0.64 -3.35
CA ILE A 134 -11.59 -1.42 -4.48
C ILE A 134 -11.08 -0.50 -5.59
N GLU A 135 -11.85 0.52 -5.95
CA GLU A 135 -11.57 1.40 -7.08
C GLU A 135 -12.08 2.80 -6.77
N VAL A 136 -11.31 3.82 -7.16
CA VAL A 136 -11.80 5.20 -7.27
C VAL A 136 -11.40 5.71 -8.64
N THR A 137 -12.37 6.11 -9.45
CA THR A 137 -12.13 6.54 -10.83
C THR A 137 -12.93 7.79 -11.15
N LYS A 138 -12.28 8.72 -11.85
CA LYS A 138 -12.97 9.86 -12.46
C LYS A 138 -13.59 9.45 -13.79
N ARG A 139 -14.92 9.55 -13.92
CA ARG A 139 -15.68 9.28 -15.15
C ARG A 139 -16.19 10.58 -15.74
N GLY A 140 -15.37 11.20 -16.58
CA GLY A 140 -15.64 12.53 -17.12
C GLY A 140 -15.46 13.58 -16.03
N ASP A 141 -16.56 14.25 -15.66
CA ASP A 141 -16.56 15.25 -14.59
C ASP A 141 -17.00 14.66 -13.24
N GLU A 142 -17.58 13.46 -13.22
CA GLU A 142 -18.07 12.78 -12.02
C GLU A 142 -17.04 11.78 -11.48
N TRP A 143 -17.18 11.40 -10.21
CA TRP A 143 -16.38 10.36 -9.59
C TRP A 143 -17.23 9.14 -9.25
N VAL A 144 -16.65 7.96 -9.40
CA VAL A 144 -17.25 6.71 -8.96
C VAL A 144 -16.24 5.99 -8.07
N ALA A 145 -16.66 5.66 -6.86
CA ALA A 145 -15.92 4.79 -5.96
C ALA A 145 -16.62 3.43 -5.84
N VAL A 146 -15.84 2.37 -5.85
CA VAL A 146 -16.29 1.00 -5.67
C VAL A 146 -15.77 0.51 -4.33
N VAL A 147 -16.67 0.04 -3.47
CA VAL A 147 -16.35 -0.43 -2.12
C VAL A 147 -16.93 -1.80 -1.84
N GLU A 148 -16.28 -2.53 -0.93
CA GLU A 148 -16.82 -3.75 -0.33
C GLU A 148 -17.33 -3.45 1.07
N MET A 149 -18.56 -3.89 1.35
CA MET A 149 -19.19 -3.75 2.67
C MET A 149 -19.48 -5.14 3.23
N ILE A 150 -19.25 -5.35 4.53
CA ILE A 150 -19.61 -6.59 5.21
C ILE A 150 -21.12 -6.58 5.46
N GLU A 151 -21.87 -7.32 4.63
CA GLU A 151 -23.33 -7.41 4.77
C GLU A 151 -23.77 -8.41 5.83
N ARG A 152 -22.92 -9.40 6.13
CA ARG A 152 -23.16 -10.37 7.21
C ARG A 152 -21.85 -10.99 7.65
N LYS A 153 -21.55 -10.88 8.95
CA LYS A 153 -20.47 -11.59 9.61
C LYS A 153 -20.78 -13.09 9.75
N SER A 154 -19.79 -13.94 9.53
CA SER A 154 -19.81 -15.39 9.67
C SER A 154 -18.61 -15.84 10.50
N VAL A 155 -18.67 -17.06 11.05
CA VAL A 155 -17.54 -17.67 11.75
C VAL A 155 -17.14 -18.94 11.01
N PRO A 156 -15.92 -19.04 10.47
CA PRO A 156 -14.83 -18.05 10.52
C PRO A 156 -15.08 -16.81 9.63
N ASP A 157 -14.43 -15.68 9.92
CA ASP A 157 -14.59 -14.39 9.21
C ASP A 157 -14.22 -14.47 7.71
N THR A 158 -13.46 -15.50 7.32
CA THR A 158 -13.20 -15.86 5.91
C THR A 158 -14.45 -16.29 5.14
N GLN A 159 -15.58 -16.49 5.84
CA GLN A 159 -16.88 -16.84 5.29
C GLN A 159 -17.89 -15.68 5.33
N ASP A 160 -17.44 -14.46 5.60
CA ASP A 160 -18.28 -13.27 5.55
C ASP A 160 -18.97 -13.10 4.20
N ILE A 161 -20.16 -12.50 4.24
CA ILE A 161 -20.88 -12.11 3.03
C ILE A 161 -20.59 -10.64 2.76
N LEU A 162 -19.87 -10.39 1.67
CA LEU A 162 -19.51 -9.07 1.19
C LEU A 162 -20.55 -8.58 0.17
N GLY A 163 -20.75 -7.26 0.12
CA GLY A 163 -21.51 -6.57 -0.91
C GLY A 163 -20.61 -5.56 -1.59
N ARG A 164 -20.55 -5.61 -2.93
CA ARG A 164 -19.86 -4.59 -3.73
C ARG A 164 -20.85 -3.47 -4.06
N TYR A 165 -20.46 -2.25 -3.75
CA TYR A 165 -21.25 -1.05 -3.95
C TYR A 165 -20.49 -0.08 -4.85
N GLU A 166 -21.24 0.61 -5.72
CA GLU A 166 -20.76 1.81 -6.41
C GLU A 166 -21.36 3.02 -5.70
N ILE A 167 -20.53 4.01 -5.39
CA ILE A 167 -20.89 5.31 -4.82
C ILE A 167 -20.49 6.36 -5.86
N GLU A 168 -21.44 7.23 -6.18
CA GLU A 168 -21.32 8.26 -7.21
C GLU A 168 -21.19 9.62 -6.53
N PHE A 169 -20.25 10.44 -7.03
CA PHE A 169 -20.03 11.80 -6.60
C PHE A 169 -20.01 12.73 -7.82
N ASP A 170 -20.46 13.98 -7.62
CA ASP A 170 -20.37 15.01 -8.66
C ASP A 170 -18.95 15.57 -8.84
N GLU A 171 -18.81 16.57 -9.72
CA GLU A 171 -17.53 17.25 -9.98
C GLU A 171 -16.92 17.90 -8.74
N ALA A 172 -17.73 18.27 -7.75
CA ALA A 172 -17.28 18.86 -6.50
C ALA A 172 -16.98 17.81 -5.42
N GLY A 173 -17.17 16.52 -5.71
CA GLY A 173 -17.02 15.44 -4.74
C GLY A 173 -18.24 15.26 -3.85
N THR A 174 -19.36 15.92 -4.14
CA THR A 174 -20.56 15.71 -3.34
C THR A 174 -21.22 14.39 -3.73
N LEU A 175 -21.54 13.56 -2.74
CA LEU A 175 -22.23 12.28 -2.96
C LEU A 175 -23.60 12.50 -3.63
N THR A 176 -23.81 11.89 -4.80
CA THR A 176 -25.04 11.99 -5.59
C THR A 176 -25.85 10.70 -5.63
N GLY A 177 -25.20 9.55 -5.43
CA GLY A 177 -25.87 8.26 -5.54
C GLY A 177 -25.06 7.10 -4.96
N TYR A 178 -25.73 5.97 -4.75
CA TYR A 178 -25.07 4.70 -4.52
C TYR A 178 -25.97 3.54 -4.94
N ARG A 179 -25.37 2.41 -5.29
CA ARG A 179 -26.08 1.16 -5.58
C ARG A 179 -25.24 -0.06 -5.22
N ARG A 180 -25.90 -1.15 -4.81
CA ARG A 180 -25.26 -2.46 -4.70
C ARG A 180 -25.19 -3.11 -6.07
N VAL A 181 -23.98 -3.44 -6.52
CA VAL A 181 -23.74 -4.11 -7.81
C VAL A 181 -23.62 -5.61 -7.68
N ASN A 182 -23.08 -6.11 -6.56
CA ASN A 182 -22.92 -7.54 -6.33
C ASN A 182 -22.98 -7.90 -4.84
N ARG A 183 -23.17 -9.20 -4.55
CA ARG A 183 -23.09 -9.77 -3.22
C ARG A 183 -22.58 -11.22 -3.31
N TYR A 184 -21.52 -11.53 -2.56
CA TYR A 184 -20.84 -12.84 -2.62
C TYR A 184 -20.24 -13.19 -1.26
N ARG A 185 -19.82 -14.45 -1.08
CA ARG A 185 -19.01 -14.84 0.09
C ARG A 185 -17.55 -14.53 -0.16
N ARG A 186 -16.82 -14.14 0.88
CA ARG A 186 -15.38 -13.82 0.80
C ARG A 186 -14.51 -14.93 0.19
N THR A 187 -14.88 -16.20 0.37
CA THR A 187 -14.20 -17.36 -0.25
C THR A 187 -14.42 -17.48 -1.78
N GLU A 188 -15.40 -16.78 -2.34
CA GLU A 188 -15.66 -16.79 -3.79
C GLU A 188 -14.79 -15.72 -4.48
N SER A 189 -13.59 -16.10 -4.94
CA SER A 189 -12.70 -15.21 -5.70
C SER A 189 -13.31 -14.87 -7.08
N ASN A 190 -13.75 -13.61 -7.20
CA ASN A 190 -14.08 -12.76 -8.36
C ASN A 190 -14.87 -13.29 -9.60
N PRO A 191 -16.05 -12.73 -9.92
CA PRO A 191 -16.79 -12.94 -11.18
C PRO A 191 -16.40 -11.99 -12.36
N ASP A 192 -15.24 -11.32 -12.29
CA ASP A 192 -14.74 -10.41 -13.35
C ASP A 192 -13.77 -11.11 -14.34
N GLU A 193 -13.89 -12.42 -14.55
CA GLU A 193 -13.21 -13.13 -15.66
C GLU A 193 -14.16 -13.29 -16.86
N PHE A 194 -14.07 -12.41 -17.86
CA PHE A 194 -14.40 -12.70 -19.27
C PHE A 194 -13.53 -11.89 -20.24
#